data_AF-A0A2S8Z903-F1
#
_entry.id   AF-A0A2S8Z903-F1
#
_cell.length_a   1.000
_cell.length_b   1.000
_cell.length_c   1.000
_cell.angle_alpha   90.00
_cell.angle_beta   90.00
_cell.angle_gamma   90.00
#
_symmetry.space_group_name_H-M   'P 1'
#
loop_
_entity.id
_entity.type
_entity.pdbx_description
1 polymer ?
#
loop_
_entity_poly.entity_id
_entity_poly.type
_entity_poly.pdbx_seq_one_letter_code
_entity_poly.pdbx_strand_id
1 'polypeptide(L)'
;MVISAASGSGWIDDAIAGLDAGNVYVAPGMQGESALTEALTGAVPTDGSIAVVVLPKDAGLDSPYSTYILEKLTDAADQQTVVLAIGNDLMAGSVSIDGAEAMRIANENETAAGGDTQTALVETVQQIAEETPTSPGGGSEGGGADWLLPVVIGGVVVLAAAGTAIGVLARRRRAPKAVTSADPVPAGIRQRVSRLRELRVDYANVPNNPVAAETAAGIDALASHVEQLFVRLDAKAGEDQSVLAEAEYSDKLARLVAALEPDYLLDLLTRPDLWDAPDERVGEVREALAAVTTQIVDNIKQVNARRGLLFQVSLDSLIGRSELRDWERQFKEGAGE
;
A
#
# COMPACT_ATOMS: atom_id res chain seq x y z
N MET A 1 36.19 6.74 15.57
CA MET A 1 36.01 5.32 15.92
C MET A 1 34.89 4.84 15.02
N VAL A 2 35.22 4.06 13.99
CA VAL A 2 34.25 3.61 12.98
C VAL A 2 33.70 2.28 13.49
N ILE A 3 32.41 2.24 13.82
CA ILE A 3 31.73 0.99 14.17
C ILE A 3 31.16 0.46 12.86
N SER A 4 31.72 -0.65 12.37
CA SER A 4 31.09 -1.46 11.33
C SER A 4 29.91 -2.21 11.95
N ALA A 5 28.69 -1.92 11.51
CA ALA A 5 27.51 -2.75 11.82
C ALA A 5 27.38 -3.86 10.78
N ALA A 6 27.16 -5.07 11.27
CA ALA A 6 27.12 -6.32 10.53
C ALA A 6 25.68 -6.73 10.16
N SER A 7 25.61 -7.55 9.13
CA SER A 7 24.48 -8.17 8.43
C SER A 7 23.31 -8.69 9.31
N GLY A 8 22.07 -8.39 8.90
CA GLY A 8 20.93 -9.33 9.00
C GLY A 8 19.84 -9.08 10.05
N SER A 9 20.08 -8.29 11.11
CA SER A 9 19.01 -7.95 12.08
C SER A 9 19.22 -6.61 12.80
N GLY A 10 20.30 -5.90 12.48
CA GLY A 10 20.70 -4.67 13.18
C GLY A 10 19.85 -3.45 12.81
N TRP A 11 19.12 -3.46 11.69
CA TRP A 11 18.42 -2.27 11.20
C TRP A 11 17.38 -1.71 12.18
N ILE A 12 16.66 -2.59 12.88
CA ILE A 12 15.65 -2.19 13.86
C ILE A 12 16.34 -1.57 15.08
N ASP A 13 17.34 -2.26 15.63
CA ASP A 13 18.08 -1.78 16.80
C ASP A 13 18.81 -0.45 16.52
N ASP A 14 19.43 -0.34 15.34
CA ASP A 14 20.11 0.89 14.90
C ASP A 14 19.12 2.03 14.68
N ALA A 15 17.95 1.76 14.09
CA ALA A 15 16.90 2.75 13.91
C ALA A 15 16.31 3.22 15.25
N ILE A 16 16.07 2.30 16.20
CA ILE A 16 15.61 2.65 17.55
C ILE A 16 16.66 3.53 18.26
N ALA A 17 17.93 3.11 18.24
CA ALA A 17 19.01 3.91 18.81
C ALA A 17 19.17 5.29 18.12
N GLY A 18 18.86 5.35 16.82
CA GLY A 18 18.78 6.59 16.06
C GLY A 18 17.64 7.50 16.53
N LEU A 19 16.46 6.93 16.76
CA LEU A 19 15.28 7.65 17.24
C LEU A 19 15.44 8.17 18.68
N ASP A 20 16.21 7.47 19.51
CA ASP A 20 16.61 7.95 20.84
C ASP A 20 17.50 9.22 20.77
N ALA A 21 18.23 9.40 19.67
CA ALA A 21 19.12 10.54 19.46
C ALA A 21 18.44 11.73 18.75
N GLY A 22 17.33 11.50 18.05
CA GLY A 22 16.56 12.53 17.36
C GLY A 22 15.39 11.98 16.54
N ASN A 23 14.57 12.85 15.96
CA ASN A 23 13.34 12.43 15.28
C ASN A 23 13.55 11.89 13.85
N VAL A 24 14.79 11.86 13.35
CA VAL A 24 15.10 11.42 11.98
C VAL A 24 16.26 10.44 12.04
N TYR A 25 16.02 9.23 11.52
CA TYR A 25 17.06 8.25 11.27
C TYR A 25 17.08 7.88 9.79
N VAL A 26 18.25 8.02 9.17
CA VAL A 26 18.51 7.52 7.80
C VAL A 26 19.65 6.52 7.91
N ALA A 27 19.43 5.31 7.41
CA ALA A 27 20.41 4.25 7.46
C ALA A 27 21.72 4.68 6.74
N PRO A 28 22.89 4.41 7.35
CA PRO A 28 24.16 4.85 6.81
C PRO A 28 24.49 4.14 5.48
N GLY A 29 25.12 4.87 4.56
CA GLY A 29 25.58 4.32 3.28
C GLY A 29 24.52 4.32 2.18
N MET A 30 23.36 4.93 2.42
CA MET A 30 22.35 5.17 1.40
C MET A 30 22.79 6.27 0.41
N GLN A 31 22.39 6.13 -0.85
CA GLN A 31 22.60 7.20 -1.82
C GLN A 31 21.76 8.43 -1.43
N GLY A 32 22.41 9.59 -1.36
CA GLY A 32 21.72 10.84 -1.01
C GLY A 32 21.43 11.02 0.48
N GLU A 33 21.97 10.18 1.37
CA GLU A 33 21.77 10.20 2.83
C GLU A 33 21.81 11.61 3.44
N SER A 34 22.86 12.40 3.12
CA SER A 34 23.01 13.75 3.67
C SER A 34 21.91 14.72 3.21
N ALA A 35 21.50 14.67 1.94
CA ALA A 35 20.47 15.55 1.40
C ALA A 35 19.09 15.16 1.96
N LEU A 36 18.84 13.85 2.05
CA LEU A 36 17.61 13.32 2.63
C LEU A 36 17.49 13.67 4.11
N THR A 37 18.57 13.50 4.89
CA THR A 37 18.60 13.88 6.31
C THR A 37 18.31 15.36 6.50
N GLU A 38 18.91 16.24 5.70
CA GLU A 38 18.68 17.68 5.76
C GLU A 38 17.22 18.04 5.42
N ALA A 39 16.67 17.47 4.34
CA ALA A 39 15.28 17.68 3.95
C ALA A 39 14.28 17.24 5.03
N LEU A 40 14.49 16.04 5.60
CA LEU A 40 13.63 15.50 6.65
C LEU A 40 13.75 16.29 7.95
N THR A 41 14.96 16.70 8.33
CA THR A 41 15.15 17.56 9.52
C THR A 41 14.42 18.90 9.38
N GLY A 42 14.31 19.43 8.16
CA GLY A 42 13.54 20.64 7.88
C GLY A 42 12.02 20.45 7.85
N ALA A 43 11.55 19.23 7.55
CA ALA A 43 10.12 18.91 7.43
C ALA A 43 9.50 18.40 8.73
N VAL A 44 10.27 17.66 9.55
CA VAL A 44 9.78 17.05 10.79
C VAL A 44 9.51 18.11 11.86
N PRO A 45 8.31 18.11 12.48
CA PRO A 45 8.00 19.00 13.59
C PRO A 45 9.02 18.91 14.73
N THR A 46 9.39 20.08 15.28
CA THR A 46 10.36 20.19 16.38
C THR A 46 9.79 19.84 17.75
N ASP A 47 8.49 19.57 17.84
CA ASP A 47 7.80 19.21 19.07
C ASP A 47 7.96 17.73 19.47
N GLY A 48 8.63 16.92 18.64
CA GLY A 48 8.85 15.50 18.91
C GLY A 48 7.63 14.63 18.69
N SER A 49 6.60 15.12 17.98
CA SER A 49 5.39 14.33 17.71
C SER A 49 5.58 13.25 16.63
N ILE A 50 6.49 13.46 15.68
CA ILE A 50 6.71 12.60 14.53
C ILE A 50 8.18 12.15 14.47
N ALA A 51 8.40 10.86 14.26
CA ALA A 51 9.68 10.25 13.91
C ALA A 51 9.67 9.79 12.45
N VAL A 52 10.82 9.89 11.78
CA VAL A 52 11.03 9.39 10.41
C VAL A 52 12.21 8.43 10.38
N VAL A 53 12.00 7.25 9.83
CA VAL A 53 13.00 6.20 9.66
C VAL A 53 13.12 5.86 8.17
N VAL A 54 14.35 5.85 7.66
CA VAL A 54 14.62 5.48 6.26
C VAL A 54 15.65 4.35 6.24
N LEU A 55 15.26 3.23 5.64
CA LEU A 55 16.07 2.01 5.54
C LEU A 55 16.29 1.63 4.06
N PRO A 56 17.40 0.92 3.74
CA PRO A 56 17.60 0.38 2.41
C PRO A 56 16.55 -0.71 2.10
N LYS A 57 16.31 -0.98 0.81
CA LYS A 57 15.37 -2.02 0.35
C LYS A 57 15.61 -3.38 1.00
N ASP A 58 16.88 -3.73 1.21
CA ASP A 58 17.29 -5.02 1.79
C ASP A 58 16.83 -5.21 3.24
N ALA A 59 16.49 -4.12 3.96
CA ALA A 59 15.96 -4.22 5.32
C ALA A 59 14.61 -4.96 5.37
N GLY A 60 13.83 -4.93 4.29
CA GLY A 60 12.56 -5.64 4.20
C GLY A 60 12.67 -7.14 3.94
N LEU A 61 13.82 -7.63 3.44
CA LEU A 61 13.97 -9.01 2.95
C LEU A 61 13.87 -10.06 4.07
N ASP A 62 14.37 -9.73 5.26
CA ASP A 62 14.38 -10.64 6.41
C ASP A 62 13.16 -10.43 7.35
N SER A 63 12.21 -9.59 6.95
CA SER A 63 11.04 -9.30 7.77
C SER A 63 9.98 -10.41 7.69
N PRO A 64 9.43 -10.87 8.84
CA PRO A 64 8.38 -11.89 8.85
C PRO A 64 7.11 -11.52 8.07
N TYR A 65 6.81 -10.22 7.97
CA TYR A 65 5.70 -9.63 7.21
C TYR A 65 5.99 -8.14 6.97
N SER A 66 5.27 -7.52 6.03
CA SER A 66 5.58 -6.17 5.51
C SER A 66 5.58 -5.05 6.56
N THR A 67 4.69 -5.10 7.56
CA THR A 67 4.61 -4.09 8.62
C THR A 67 5.47 -4.37 9.85
N TYR A 68 6.24 -5.47 9.86
CA TYR A 68 6.96 -5.92 11.05
C TYR A 68 7.91 -4.84 11.61
N ILE A 69 8.69 -4.20 10.74
CA ILE A 69 9.63 -3.15 11.16
C ILE A 69 8.89 -1.92 11.68
N LEU A 70 7.83 -1.49 11.01
CA LEU A 70 7.02 -0.35 11.46
C LEU A 70 6.43 -0.61 12.85
N GLU A 71 5.86 -1.79 13.08
CA GLU A 71 5.30 -2.17 14.39
C GLU A 71 6.36 -2.13 15.49
N LYS A 72 7.58 -2.64 15.21
CA LYS A 72 8.69 -2.59 16.18
C LYS A 72 9.13 -1.17 16.48
N LEU A 73 9.15 -0.30 15.48
CA LEU A 73 9.52 1.10 15.66
C LEU A 73 8.43 1.86 16.41
N THR A 74 7.15 1.69 16.07
CA THR A 74 6.03 2.34 16.78
C THR A 74 5.92 1.87 18.22
N ASP A 75 6.21 0.60 18.52
CA ASP A 75 6.21 0.09 19.90
C ASP A 75 7.39 0.62 20.74
N ALA A 76 8.51 0.98 20.09
CA ALA A 76 9.75 1.38 20.77
C ALA A 76 9.95 2.91 20.82
N ALA A 77 9.43 3.65 19.85
CA ALA A 77 9.60 5.08 19.73
C ALA A 77 8.74 5.87 20.74
N ASP A 78 9.29 6.96 21.28
CA ASP A 78 8.55 7.88 22.14
C ASP A 78 7.59 8.80 21.35
N GLN A 79 7.82 8.93 20.04
CA GLN A 79 7.02 9.76 19.14
C GLN A 79 5.64 9.14 18.89
N GLN A 80 4.62 9.99 18.77
CA GLN A 80 3.24 9.54 18.57
C GLN A 80 2.98 9.01 17.16
N THR A 81 3.81 9.42 16.20
CA THR A 81 3.75 8.95 14.82
C THR A 81 5.14 8.54 14.36
N VAL A 82 5.23 7.38 13.69
CA VAL A 82 6.42 6.90 13.01
C VAL A 82 6.12 6.79 11.52
N VAL A 83 6.90 7.47 10.69
CA VAL A 83 6.92 7.31 9.23
C VAL A 83 8.14 6.49 8.86
N LEU A 84 7.95 5.41 8.12
CA LEU A 84 8.99 4.47 7.72
C LEU A 84 9.07 4.39 6.19
N ALA A 85 10.27 4.51 5.65
CA ALA A 85 10.57 4.13 4.26
C ALA A 85 11.53 2.93 4.23
N ILE A 86 11.20 1.92 3.43
CA ILE A 86 12.10 0.80 3.10
C ILE A 86 12.32 0.80 1.59
N GLY A 87 13.48 1.30 1.15
CA GLY A 87 13.69 1.60 -0.26
C GLY A 87 12.74 2.70 -0.74
N ASN A 88 11.74 2.32 -1.53
CA ASN A 88 10.72 3.24 -2.03
C ASN A 88 9.34 3.03 -1.38
N ASP A 89 9.17 1.94 -0.63
CA ASP A 89 7.89 1.64 0.01
C ASP A 89 7.77 2.50 1.28
N LEU A 90 6.70 3.28 1.39
CA LEU A 90 6.40 4.13 2.54
C LEU A 90 5.28 3.52 3.38
N MET A 91 5.42 3.67 4.69
CA MET A 91 4.42 3.26 5.66
C MET A 91 4.40 4.27 6.81
N ALA A 92 3.26 4.42 7.47
CA ALA A 92 3.19 5.21 8.70
C ALA A 92 2.27 4.57 9.72
N GLY A 93 2.65 4.69 10.99
CA GLY A 93 1.87 4.27 12.15
C GLY A 93 1.72 5.44 13.10
N SER A 94 0.50 5.71 13.56
CA SER A 94 0.22 6.83 14.45
C SER A 94 -0.77 6.45 15.55
N VAL A 95 -0.59 7.06 16.72
CA VAL A 95 -1.59 7.11 17.79
C VAL A 95 -2.22 8.49 17.97
N SER A 96 -1.69 9.53 17.29
CA SER A 96 -2.19 10.91 17.34
C SER A 96 -3.30 11.17 16.33
N ILE A 97 -3.23 10.51 15.17
CA ILE A 97 -4.30 10.39 14.19
C ILE A 97 -4.71 8.91 14.07
N ASP A 98 -5.79 8.63 13.35
CA ASP A 98 -6.15 7.24 13.06
C ASP A 98 -4.99 6.55 12.33
N GLY A 99 -4.54 5.40 12.83
CA GLY A 99 -3.39 4.70 12.26
C GLY A 99 -3.60 4.28 10.80
N ALA A 100 -4.85 4.01 10.38
CA ALA A 100 -5.15 3.74 8.97
C ALA A 100 -5.10 5.01 8.13
N GLU A 101 -5.41 6.16 8.70
CA GLU A 101 -5.27 7.46 8.04
C GLU A 101 -3.80 7.83 7.82
N ALA A 102 -2.95 7.67 8.85
CA ALA A 102 -1.51 7.86 8.70
C ALA A 102 -0.94 6.98 7.57
N MET A 103 -1.33 5.70 7.55
CA MET A 103 -0.89 4.76 6.51
C MET A 103 -1.43 5.13 5.12
N ARG A 104 -2.69 5.61 5.02
CA ARG A 104 -3.27 6.10 3.77
C ARG A 104 -2.47 7.29 3.22
N ILE A 105 -2.14 8.27 4.07
CA ILE A 105 -1.35 9.44 3.71
C ILE A 105 0.02 9.02 3.15
N ALA A 106 0.71 8.08 3.81
CA ALA A 106 1.99 7.56 3.35
C ALA A 106 1.90 6.94 1.95
N ASN A 107 0.93 6.06 1.72
CA ASN A 107 0.75 5.36 0.44
C ASN A 107 0.36 6.31 -0.71
N GLU A 108 -0.50 7.30 -0.42
CA GLU A 108 -0.92 8.30 -1.42
C GLU A 108 0.25 9.17 -1.87
N ASN A 109 1.07 9.64 -0.93
CA ASN A 109 2.25 10.46 -1.23
C ASN A 109 3.36 9.65 -1.91
N GLU A 110 3.55 8.37 -1.56
CA GLU A 110 4.42 7.46 -2.31
C GLU A 110 4.01 7.37 -3.78
N THR A 111 2.72 7.13 -4.01
CA THR A 111 2.14 7.00 -5.35
C THR A 111 2.28 8.31 -6.13
N ALA A 112 1.97 9.43 -5.49
CA ALA A 112 2.02 10.76 -6.11
C ALA A 112 3.46 11.18 -6.48
N ALA A 113 4.44 10.79 -5.65
CA ALA A 113 5.84 11.10 -5.87
C ALA A 113 6.49 10.30 -7.01
N GLY A 114 5.82 9.26 -7.54
CA GLY A 114 6.27 8.54 -8.74
C GLY A 114 7.65 7.89 -8.61
N GLY A 115 8.03 7.48 -7.39
CA GLY A 115 9.33 6.89 -7.08
C GLY A 115 10.38 7.84 -6.50
N ASP A 116 10.04 9.11 -6.23
CA ASP A 116 10.88 10.03 -5.46
C ASP A 116 10.61 9.91 -3.95
N THR A 117 11.40 9.07 -3.27
CA THR A 117 11.28 8.81 -1.82
C THR A 117 11.43 10.08 -0.97
N GLN A 118 12.27 11.05 -1.38
CA GLN A 118 12.45 12.27 -0.61
C GLN A 118 11.18 13.11 -0.63
N THR A 119 10.61 13.30 -1.83
CA THR A 119 9.35 14.03 -2.01
C THR A 119 8.22 13.34 -1.23
N ALA A 120 8.08 12.02 -1.39
CA ALA A 120 7.05 11.24 -0.70
C ALA A 120 7.11 11.38 0.82
N LEU A 121 8.32 11.28 1.41
CA LEU A 121 8.50 11.39 2.86
C LEU A 121 8.18 12.79 3.39
N VAL A 122 8.64 13.83 2.68
CA VAL A 122 8.41 15.22 3.09
C VAL A 122 6.92 15.55 3.06
N GLU A 123 6.21 15.17 2.00
CA GLU A 123 4.76 15.38 1.87
C GLU A 123 3.98 14.59 2.94
N THR A 124 4.37 13.35 3.20
CA THR A 124 3.76 12.51 4.24
C THR A 124 3.87 13.14 5.63
N VAL A 125 5.07 13.60 6.00
CA VAL A 125 5.31 14.25 7.30
C VAL A 125 4.48 15.52 7.44
N GLN A 126 4.43 16.35 6.40
CA GLN A 126 3.68 17.60 6.42
C GLN A 126 2.18 17.36 6.56
N GLN A 127 1.62 16.44 5.78
CA GLN A 127 0.18 16.15 5.83
C GLN A 127 -0.23 15.52 7.16
N ILE A 128 0.56 14.59 7.71
CA ILE A 128 0.30 14.02 9.05
C ILE A 128 0.37 15.11 10.13
N ALA A 129 1.33 16.03 10.04
CA ALA A 129 1.44 17.14 10.99
C ALA A 129 0.21 18.08 10.91
N GLU A 130 -0.33 18.32 9.72
CA GLU A 130 -1.55 19.10 9.52
C GLU A 130 -2.81 18.42 10.07
N GLU A 131 -2.88 17.09 9.98
CA GLU A 131 -4.01 16.29 10.49
C GLU A 131 -3.94 16.01 12.00
N THR A 132 -2.75 16.11 12.59
CA THR A 132 -2.56 15.88 14.02
C THR A 132 -3.31 16.94 14.83
N PRO A 133 -4.28 16.54 15.70
CA PRO A 133 -5.01 17.50 16.52
C PRO A 133 -4.04 18.24 17.43
N THR A 134 -3.89 19.55 17.22
CA THR A 134 -3.14 20.39 18.15
C THR A 134 -3.88 20.39 19.49
N SER A 135 -3.39 19.64 20.47
CA SER A 135 -3.90 19.75 21.84
C SER A 135 -3.71 21.20 22.31
N PRO A 136 -4.75 21.89 22.79
CA PRO A 136 -4.62 23.25 23.31
C PRO A 136 -3.89 23.21 24.66
N GLY A 137 -2.57 23.35 24.62
CA GLY A 137 -1.72 23.50 25.79
C GLY A 137 -1.70 24.93 26.31
N GLY A 138 -2.59 25.24 27.26
CA GLY A 138 -2.33 26.07 28.45
C GLY A 138 -1.81 27.50 28.28
N GLY A 139 -2.73 28.47 28.23
CA GLY A 139 -2.48 29.88 28.54
C GLY A 139 -3.75 30.53 29.11
N SER A 140 -3.88 30.54 30.43
CA SER A 140 -4.95 31.22 31.17
C SER A 140 -5.01 32.71 30.85
N GLU A 141 -6.19 33.25 30.53
CA GLU A 141 -6.82 34.39 31.22
C GLU A 141 -8.10 34.86 30.49
N GLY A 142 -9.23 34.87 31.22
CA GLY A 142 -10.25 35.91 31.02
C GLY A 142 -11.58 35.53 30.35
N GLY A 143 -12.47 34.89 31.13
CA GLY A 143 -13.86 35.35 31.25
C GLY A 143 -14.87 35.04 30.13
N GLY A 144 -15.63 33.96 30.34
CA GLY A 144 -17.09 33.94 30.20
C GLY A 144 -17.70 33.98 28.79
N ALA A 145 -18.08 32.82 28.26
CA ALA A 145 -19.41 32.55 27.71
C ALA A 145 -19.50 31.08 27.28
N ASP A 146 -20.47 30.39 27.86
CA ASP A 146 -21.00 29.09 27.45
C ASP A 146 -21.46 29.13 25.97
N TRP A 147 -20.88 28.30 25.11
CA TRP A 147 -21.52 27.87 23.86
C TRP A 147 -20.95 26.53 23.35
N LEU A 148 -21.88 25.60 23.16
CA LEU A 148 -21.77 24.34 22.45
C LEU A 148 -21.39 24.58 20.98
N LEU A 149 -20.42 23.82 20.42
CA LEU A 149 -20.46 23.11 19.11
C LEU A 149 -19.08 22.54 18.71
N PRO A 150 -19.04 21.47 17.89
CA PRO A 150 -17.85 20.71 17.53
C PRO A 150 -17.04 21.43 16.45
N VAL A 151 -15.73 21.49 16.67
CA VAL A 151 -14.80 22.16 15.77
C VAL A 151 -14.34 21.15 14.71
N VAL A 152 -15.02 21.19 13.57
CA VAL A 152 -14.49 20.72 12.27
C VAL A 152 -13.56 21.82 11.77
N ILE A 153 -12.25 21.64 11.90
CA ILE A 153 -11.27 22.51 11.22
C ILE A 153 -10.94 21.86 9.89
N GLY A 154 -11.61 22.36 8.84
CA GLY A 154 -11.05 22.33 7.50
C GLY A 154 -10.02 23.44 7.37
N GLY A 155 -8.83 23.10 6.91
CA GLY A 155 -7.77 24.04 6.55
C GLY A 155 -7.27 23.75 5.15
N VAL A 156 -7.60 24.61 4.20
CA VAL A 156 -6.98 24.72 2.87
C VAL A 156 -6.46 26.16 2.77
N VAL A 157 -5.17 26.36 2.45
CA VAL A 157 -4.55 27.45 1.62
C VAL A 157 -3.07 27.05 1.41
N VAL A 158 -2.59 26.54 0.26
CA VAL A 158 -2.30 27.14 -1.08
C VAL A 158 -1.02 28.02 -1.14
N LEU A 159 -0.05 27.60 -2.00
CA LEU A 159 0.83 28.34 -2.97
C LEU A 159 2.23 27.66 -3.05
N ALA A 160 2.94 27.41 -4.16
CA ALA A 160 2.85 27.50 -5.64
C ALA A 160 4.15 26.81 -6.17
N ALA A 161 4.36 26.27 -7.39
CA ALA A 161 3.90 26.61 -8.74
C ALA A 161 4.30 25.52 -9.79
N ALA A 162 3.70 25.66 -10.99
CA ALA A 162 3.84 24.92 -12.27
C ALA A 162 3.00 23.61 -12.37
N GLY A 163 1.95 23.43 -13.18
CA GLY A 163 1.34 24.20 -14.27
C GLY A 163 0.85 23.24 -15.37
N THR A 164 -0.41 22.80 -15.38
CA THR A 164 -1.48 22.96 -16.43
C THR A 164 -2.67 22.06 -15.98
N ALA A 165 -3.92 22.45 -15.73
CA ALA A 165 -4.96 23.29 -16.35
C ALA A 165 -6.18 22.46 -16.89
N ILE A 166 -7.32 22.57 -16.18
CA ILE A 166 -8.74 22.56 -16.63
C ILE A 166 -9.40 21.17 -16.90
N GLY A 167 -10.58 20.81 -16.34
CA GLY A 167 -11.47 21.52 -15.42
C GLY A 167 -12.89 20.92 -15.29
N VAL A 168 -13.71 21.70 -14.56
CA VAL A 168 -15.18 21.76 -14.51
C VAL A 168 -15.89 21.02 -13.37
N LEU A 169 -15.98 21.80 -12.28
CA LEU A 169 -17.10 21.90 -11.36
C LEU A 169 -18.45 22.07 -12.11
N ALA A 170 -19.39 21.14 -11.94
CA ALA A 170 -20.81 21.37 -12.23
C ALA A 170 -21.70 20.79 -11.14
N ARG A 171 -21.87 21.61 -10.10
CA ARG A 171 -22.91 21.56 -9.08
C ARG A 171 -24.29 21.32 -9.71
N ARG A 172 -24.88 20.14 -9.49
CA ARG A 172 -26.32 19.94 -9.64
C ARG A 172 -26.86 19.19 -8.43
N ARG A 173 -27.50 19.97 -7.55
CA ARG A 173 -28.48 19.48 -6.56
C ARG A 173 -29.35 18.40 -7.21
N ARG A 174 -29.29 17.18 -6.71
CA ARG A 174 -30.29 16.15 -6.97
C ARG A 174 -30.81 15.62 -5.63
N ALA A 175 -32.13 15.63 -5.54
CA ALA A 175 -32.94 14.99 -4.51
C ALA A 175 -32.52 13.53 -4.30
N PRO A 176 -32.79 12.94 -3.11
CA PRO A 176 -32.40 11.56 -2.80
C PRO A 176 -33.02 10.62 -3.84
N LYS A 177 -32.16 10.07 -4.71
CA LYS A 177 -32.57 9.12 -5.73
C LYS A 177 -32.62 7.75 -5.06
N ALA A 178 -33.78 7.11 -5.15
CA ALA A 178 -34.01 5.76 -4.65
C ALA A 178 -32.87 4.82 -5.04
N VAL A 179 -32.37 4.09 -4.04
CA VAL A 179 -31.35 3.05 -4.14
C VAL A 179 -31.91 1.90 -4.97
N THR A 180 -31.74 1.94 -6.28
CA THR A 180 -31.61 0.71 -7.07
C THR A 180 -30.25 0.14 -6.71
N SER A 181 -30.20 -1.06 -6.11
CA SER A 181 -28.95 -1.80 -5.85
C SER A 181 -28.07 -1.73 -7.09
N ALA A 182 -27.03 -0.91 -7.03
CA ALA A 182 -25.91 -1.03 -7.94
C ALA A 182 -25.30 -2.41 -7.68
N ASP A 183 -24.84 -3.05 -8.75
CA ASP A 183 -24.01 -4.25 -8.61
C ASP A 183 -22.84 -3.91 -7.67
N PRO A 184 -22.67 -4.60 -6.53
CA PRO A 184 -21.69 -4.22 -5.53
C PRO A 184 -20.24 -4.42 -6.02
N VAL A 185 -20.04 -5.18 -7.11
CA VAL A 185 -18.71 -5.40 -7.69
C VAL A 185 -18.50 -4.44 -8.88
N PRO A 186 -17.49 -3.55 -8.82
CA PRO A 186 -17.18 -2.64 -9.91
C PRO A 186 -16.87 -3.34 -11.23
N ALA A 187 -17.08 -2.65 -12.35
CA ALA A 187 -16.95 -3.24 -13.68
C ALA A 187 -15.52 -3.76 -13.98
N GLY A 188 -14.49 -3.00 -13.60
CA GLY A 188 -13.09 -3.41 -13.77
C GLY A 188 -12.78 -4.70 -13.00
N ILE A 189 -13.22 -4.78 -11.75
CA ILE A 189 -13.05 -5.98 -10.91
C ILE A 189 -13.80 -7.18 -11.49
N ARG A 190 -15.06 -7.01 -11.93
CA ARG A 190 -15.83 -8.10 -12.55
C ARG A 190 -15.15 -8.68 -13.79
N GLN A 191 -14.55 -7.83 -14.63
CA GLN A 191 -13.81 -8.30 -15.80
C GLN A 191 -12.64 -9.20 -15.37
N ARG A 192 -11.86 -8.78 -14.37
CA ARG A 192 -10.73 -9.58 -13.86
C ARG A 192 -11.19 -10.88 -13.21
N VAL A 193 -12.24 -10.84 -12.39
CA VAL A 193 -12.82 -12.04 -11.76
C VAL A 193 -13.37 -13.02 -12.81
N SER A 194 -14.02 -12.53 -13.85
CA SER A 194 -14.51 -13.37 -14.95
C SER A 194 -13.35 -14.06 -15.67
N ARG A 195 -12.27 -13.32 -15.93
CA ARG A 195 -11.04 -13.89 -16.52
C ARG A 195 -10.37 -14.93 -15.63
N LEU A 196 -10.30 -14.69 -14.32
CA LEU A 196 -9.81 -15.69 -13.36
C LEU A 196 -10.66 -16.97 -13.42
N ARG A 197 -11.99 -16.88 -13.52
CA ARG A 197 -12.86 -18.06 -13.64
C ARG A 197 -12.65 -18.85 -14.93
N GLU A 198 -12.39 -18.17 -16.04
CA GLU A 198 -12.00 -18.83 -17.29
C GLU A 198 -10.69 -19.60 -17.11
N LEU A 199 -9.65 -18.94 -16.59
CA LEU A 199 -8.35 -19.56 -16.33
C LEU A 199 -8.48 -20.76 -15.39
N ARG A 200 -9.30 -20.67 -14.34
CA ARG A 200 -9.57 -21.80 -13.44
C ARG A 200 -10.04 -23.05 -14.19
N VAL A 201 -10.85 -22.89 -15.24
CA VAL A 201 -11.27 -24.02 -16.08
C VAL A 201 -10.09 -24.57 -16.89
N ASP A 202 -9.26 -23.70 -17.45
CA ASP A 202 -8.06 -24.10 -18.21
C ASP A 202 -7.08 -24.89 -17.34
N TYR A 203 -6.76 -24.40 -16.13
CA TYR A 203 -5.90 -25.12 -15.17
C TYR A 203 -6.49 -26.46 -14.72
N ALA A 204 -7.80 -26.50 -14.46
CA ALA A 204 -8.48 -27.73 -14.05
C ALA A 204 -8.49 -28.82 -15.15
N ASN A 205 -8.33 -28.42 -16.41
CA ASN A 205 -8.30 -29.32 -17.56
C ASN A 205 -6.90 -29.87 -17.87
N VAL A 206 -5.84 -29.42 -17.19
CA VAL A 206 -4.49 -29.94 -17.39
C VAL A 206 -4.39 -31.35 -16.77
N PRO A 207 -4.22 -32.41 -17.59
CA PRO A 207 -4.27 -33.78 -17.10
C PRO A 207 -3.01 -34.13 -16.30
N ASN A 208 -3.18 -34.87 -15.20
CA ASN A 208 -2.10 -35.41 -14.37
C ASN A 208 -1.10 -34.37 -13.84
N ASN A 209 -1.51 -33.09 -13.71
CA ASN A 209 -0.67 -32.03 -13.17
C ASN A 209 -1.25 -31.55 -11.82
N PRO A 210 -0.70 -31.98 -10.67
CA PRO A 210 -1.21 -31.59 -9.35
C PRO A 210 -1.03 -30.10 -9.08
N VAL A 211 0.03 -29.49 -9.60
CA VAL A 211 0.28 -28.05 -9.46
C VAL A 211 -0.80 -27.25 -10.18
N ALA A 212 -1.19 -27.67 -11.40
CA ALA A 212 -2.28 -27.03 -12.12
C ALA A 212 -3.62 -27.17 -11.36
N ALA A 213 -3.90 -28.34 -10.76
CA ALA A 213 -5.10 -28.55 -9.96
C ALA A 213 -5.13 -27.68 -8.68
N GLU A 214 -3.99 -27.54 -7.99
CA GLU A 214 -3.84 -26.65 -6.83
C GLU A 214 -3.99 -25.17 -7.22
N THR A 215 -3.39 -24.76 -8.34
CA THR A 215 -3.54 -23.40 -8.89
C THR A 215 -5.00 -23.13 -9.25
N ALA A 216 -5.71 -24.06 -9.88
CA ALA A 216 -7.14 -23.92 -10.18
C ALA A 216 -7.97 -23.68 -8.91
N ALA A 217 -7.68 -24.40 -7.83
CA ALA A 217 -8.34 -24.20 -6.53
C ALA A 217 -8.00 -22.82 -5.91
N GLY A 218 -6.73 -22.38 -6.02
CA GLY A 218 -6.30 -21.06 -5.58
C GLY A 218 -6.99 -19.92 -6.34
N ILE A 219 -7.12 -20.05 -7.66
CA ILE A 219 -7.84 -19.08 -8.51
C ILE A 219 -9.32 -18.99 -8.12
N ASP A 220 -9.97 -20.13 -7.88
CA ASP A 220 -11.38 -20.18 -7.45
C ASP A 220 -11.58 -19.48 -6.10
N ALA A 221 -10.68 -19.74 -5.14
CA ALA A 221 -10.70 -19.08 -3.83
C ALA A 221 -10.49 -17.57 -3.95
N LEU A 222 -9.50 -17.13 -4.74
CA LEU A 222 -9.24 -15.72 -5.01
C LEU A 222 -10.48 -15.03 -5.60
N ALA A 223 -11.04 -15.57 -6.69
CA ALA A 223 -12.21 -15.02 -7.36
C ALA A 223 -13.40 -14.88 -6.40
N SER A 224 -13.65 -15.90 -5.57
CA SER A 224 -14.70 -15.85 -4.54
C SER A 224 -14.44 -14.77 -3.50
N HIS A 225 -13.21 -14.66 -3.00
CA HIS A 225 -12.86 -13.69 -1.97
C HIS A 225 -12.92 -12.24 -2.48
N VAL A 226 -12.48 -11.96 -3.71
CA VAL A 226 -12.60 -10.62 -4.31
C VAL A 226 -14.07 -10.17 -4.34
N GLU A 227 -14.97 -10.98 -4.87
CA GLU A 227 -16.41 -10.63 -4.89
C GLU A 227 -16.96 -10.43 -3.48
N GLN A 228 -16.57 -11.32 -2.57
CA GLN A 228 -16.97 -11.26 -1.17
C GLN A 228 -16.49 -9.99 -0.46
N LEU A 229 -15.33 -9.46 -0.83
CA LEU A 229 -14.83 -8.18 -0.32
C LEU A 229 -15.72 -7.04 -0.78
N PHE A 230 -15.96 -6.91 -2.08
CA PHE A 230 -16.75 -5.80 -2.64
C PHE A 230 -18.22 -5.84 -2.20
N VAL A 231 -18.83 -7.03 -2.10
CA VAL A 231 -20.16 -7.19 -1.49
C VAL A 231 -20.21 -6.67 -0.05
N ARG A 232 -19.13 -6.87 0.72
CA ARG A 232 -19.07 -6.39 2.11
C ARG A 232 -18.73 -4.91 2.20
N LEU A 233 -17.92 -4.39 1.29
CA LEU A 233 -17.63 -2.96 1.20
C LEU A 233 -18.90 -2.18 0.89
N ASP A 234 -19.70 -2.61 -0.10
CA ASP A 234 -21.00 -2.02 -0.40
C ASP A 234 -21.95 -2.06 0.82
N ALA A 235 -21.97 -3.18 1.55
CA ALA A 235 -22.89 -3.35 2.67
C ALA A 235 -22.46 -2.67 3.98
N LYS A 236 -21.16 -2.47 4.21
CA LYS A 236 -20.60 -2.11 5.52
C LYS A 236 -19.62 -0.93 5.51
N ALA A 237 -19.07 -0.58 4.35
CA ALA A 237 -18.15 0.52 4.19
C ALA A 237 -18.79 1.64 3.34
N GLY A 238 -18.19 2.83 3.37
CA GLY A 238 -18.61 3.93 2.51
C GLY A 238 -18.12 3.75 1.06
N GLU A 239 -18.73 4.50 0.14
CA GLU A 239 -18.35 4.53 -1.30
C GLU A 239 -16.85 4.77 -1.50
N ASP A 240 -16.23 5.61 -0.65
CA ASP A 240 -14.79 5.92 -0.69
C ASP A 240 -13.89 4.69 -0.49
N GLN A 241 -14.28 3.77 0.39
CA GLN A 241 -13.51 2.54 0.64
C GLN A 241 -13.66 1.53 -0.51
N SER A 242 -14.82 1.51 -1.17
CA SER A 242 -15.02 0.70 -2.38
C SER A 242 -14.20 1.22 -3.56
N VAL A 243 -14.12 2.54 -3.75
CA VAL A 243 -13.30 3.17 -4.80
C VAL A 243 -11.81 2.93 -4.55
N LEU A 244 -11.36 3.08 -3.30
CA LEU A 244 -9.98 2.80 -2.92
C LEU A 244 -9.60 1.33 -3.16
N ALA A 245 -10.48 0.39 -2.73
CA ALA A 245 -10.27 -1.03 -3.00
C ALA A 245 -10.25 -1.36 -4.49
N GLU A 246 -11.10 -0.71 -5.29
CA GLU A 246 -11.09 -0.89 -6.75
C GLU A 246 -9.77 -0.45 -7.35
N ALA A 247 -9.27 0.75 -7.01
CA ALA A 247 -8.01 1.26 -7.50
C ALA A 247 -6.85 0.32 -7.16
N GLU A 248 -6.78 -0.13 -5.91
CA GLU A 248 -5.70 -1.01 -5.43
C GLU A 248 -5.74 -2.40 -6.09
N TYR A 249 -6.90 -3.04 -6.11
CA TYR A 249 -7.00 -4.42 -6.58
C TYR A 249 -7.07 -4.54 -8.09
N SER A 250 -7.46 -3.50 -8.83
CA SER A 250 -7.56 -3.56 -10.29
C SER A 250 -6.21 -3.88 -10.94
N ASP A 251 -5.14 -3.15 -10.57
CA ASP A 251 -3.79 -3.39 -11.13
C ASP A 251 -3.24 -4.74 -10.66
N LYS A 252 -3.40 -5.06 -9.37
CA LYS A 252 -2.92 -6.33 -8.80
C LYS A 252 -3.55 -7.55 -9.47
N LEU A 253 -4.86 -7.53 -9.64
CA LEU A 253 -5.59 -8.60 -10.31
C LEU A 253 -5.25 -8.65 -11.80
N ALA A 254 -4.98 -7.50 -12.45
CA ALA A 254 -4.53 -7.47 -13.84
C ALA A 254 -3.20 -8.19 -14.02
N ARG A 255 -2.20 -7.89 -13.19
CA ARG A 255 -0.87 -8.52 -13.23
C ARG A 255 -0.93 -10.00 -12.88
N LEU A 256 -1.72 -10.36 -11.87
CA LEU A 256 -1.89 -11.76 -11.49
C LEU A 256 -2.60 -12.55 -12.59
N VAL A 257 -3.62 -11.97 -13.24
CA VAL A 257 -4.24 -12.57 -14.42
C VAL A 257 -3.20 -12.81 -15.51
N ALA A 258 -2.38 -11.80 -15.85
CA ALA A 258 -1.33 -11.92 -16.86
C ALA A 258 -0.34 -13.07 -16.53
N ALA A 259 0.10 -13.16 -15.28
CA ALA A 259 0.97 -14.26 -14.84
C ALA A 259 0.30 -15.64 -14.89
N LEU A 260 -1.03 -15.71 -14.78
CA LEU A 260 -1.79 -16.94 -14.85
C LEU A 260 -2.20 -17.33 -16.28
N GLU A 261 -1.92 -16.50 -17.29
CA GLU A 261 -2.40 -16.73 -18.65
C GLU A 261 -1.78 -17.97 -19.34
N PRO A 262 -2.43 -18.47 -20.42
CA PRO A 262 -1.99 -19.65 -21.15
C PRO A 262 -0.55 -19.60 -21.66
N ASP A 263 -0.02 -18.41 -21.89
CA ASP A 263 1.29 -18.11 -22.46
C ASP A 263 2.40 -17.93 -21.40
N TYR A 264 2.06 -17.86 -20.11
CA TYR A 264 3.03 -17.81 -19.02
C TYR A 264 2.95 -19.05 -18.12
N LEU A 265 2.24 -18.99 -16.98
CA LEU A 265 2.27 -20.10 -16.02
C LEU A 265 1.70 -21.39 -16.60
N LEU A 266 0.63 -21.33 -17.42
CA LEU A 266 0.08 -22.55 -18.02
C LEU A 266 1.07 -23.17 -19.03
N ASP A 267 1.78 -22.33 -19.77
CA ASP A 267 2.82 -22.79 -20.69
C ASP A 267 3.96 -23.45 -19.93
N LEU A 268 4.37 -22.81 -18.84
CA LEU A 268 5.43 -23.28 -17.97
C LEU A 268 5.09 -24.61 -17.30
N LEU A 269 3.80 -24.85 -16.98
CA LEU A 269 3.31 -26.12 -16.44
C LEU A 269 3.17 -27.23 -17.48
N THR A 270 3.01 -26.89 -18.77
CA THR A 270 2.76 -27.88 -19.84
C THR A 270 3.99 -28.15 -20.71
N ARG A 271 4.93 -27.20 -20.77
CA ARG A 271 6.17 -27.25 -21.54
C ARG A 271 7.36 -26.70 -20.74
N PRO A 272 7.66 -27.25 -19.54
CA PRO A 272 8.71 -26.72 -18.67
C PRO A 272 10.11 -26.75 -19.28
N ASP A 273 10.35 -27.60 -20.29
CA ASP A 273 11.62 -27.72 -21.02
C ASP A 273 11.95 -26.49 -21.89
N LEU A 274 10.97 -25.64 -22.17
CA LEU A 274 11.14 -24.42 -22.96
C LEU A 274 11.47 -23.19 -22.11
N TRP A 275 11.52 -23.33 -20.78
CA TRP A 275 11.67 -22.24 -19.84
C TRP A 275 12.92 -22.39 -18.99
N ASP A 276 13.58 -21.27 -18.70
CA ASP A 276 14.65 -21.22 -17.72
C ASP A 276 14.09 -21.20 -16.29
N ALA A 277 14.64 -22.07 -15.44
CA ALA A 277 14.27 -22.22 -14.02
C ALA A 277 12.74 -22.40 -13.79
N PRO A 278 12.07 -23.35 -14.46
CA PRO A 278 10.61 -23.45 -14.44
C PRO A 278 10.05 -23.61 -13.02
N ASP A 279 10.63 -24.48 -12.19
CA ASP A 279 10.15 -24.71 -10.83
C ASP A 279 10.17 -23.45 -9.95
N GLU A 280 11.19 -22.61 -10.09
CA GLU A 280 11.30 -21.32 -9.39
C GLU A 280 10.20 -20.36 -9.86
N ARG A 281 9.99 -20.24 -11.18
CA ARG A 281 8.95 -19.39 -11.76
C ARG A 281 7.54 -19.83 -11.34
N VAL A 282 7.28 -21.15 -11.30
CA VAL A 282 6.03 -21.70 -10.76
C VAL A 282 5.85 -21.27 -9.31
N GLY A 283 6.91 -21.40 -8.50
CA GLY A 283 6.91 -21.01 -7.10
C GLY A 283 6.51 -19.55 -6.90
N GLU A 284 7.16 -18.64 -7.63
CA GLU A 284 6.92 -17.18 -7.57
C GLU A 284 5.45 -16.83 -7.85
N VAL A 285 4.87 -17.32 -8.95
CA VAL A 285 3.47 -17.00 -9.32
C VAL A 285 2.50 -17.56 -8.29
N ARG A 286 2.76 -18.76 -7.78
CA ARG A 286 1.91 -19.40 -6.77
C ARG A 286 1.98 -18.70 -5.42
N GLU A 287 3.17 -18.23 -5.03
CA GLU A 287 3.37 -17.44 -3.83
C GLU A 287 2.65 -16.09 -3.95
N ALA A 288 2.76 -15.41 -5.10
CA ALA A 288 2.00 -14.19 -5.37
C ALA A 288 0.48 -14.42 -5.30
N LEU A 289 -0.04 -15.50 -5.91
CA LEU A 289 -1.44 -15.88 -5.81
C LEU A 289 -1.88 -16.09 -4.34
N ALA A 290 -1.08 -16.80 -3.55
CA ALA A 290 -1.38 -17.07 -2.14
C ALA A 290 -1.33 -15.79 -1.29
N ALA A 291 -0.35 -14.92 -1.51
CA ALA A 291 -0.19 -13.66 -0.80
C ALA A 291 -1.35 -12.70 -1.08
N VAL A 292 -1.73 -12.51 -2.35
CA VAL A 292 -2.88 -11.68 -2.72
C VAL A 292 -4.18 -12.24 -2.13
N THR A 293 -4.36 -13.57 -2.16
CA THR A 293 -5.53 -14.21 -1.55
C THR A 293 -5.60 -13.97 -0.04
N THR A 294 -4.46 -14.09 0.66
CA THR A 294 -4.36 -13.84 2.10
C THR A 294 -4.71 -12.39 2.43
N GLN A 295 -4.15 -11.44 1.67
CA GLN A 295 -4.43 -10.01 1.83
C GLN A 295 -5.93 -9.70 1.69
N ILE A 296 -6.60 -10.27 0.67
CA ILE A 296 -8.04 -10.06 0.48
C ILE A 296 -8.85 -10.62 1.65
N VAL A 297 -8.48 -11.80 2.17
CA VAL A 297 -9.12 -12.39 3.35
C VAL A 297 -8.96 -11.50 4.58
N ASP A 298 -7.77 -10.93 4.78
CA ASP A 298 -7.53 -10.02 5.91
C ASP A 298 -8.30 -8.71 5.75
N ASN A 299 -8.40 -8.19 4.52
CA ASN A 299 -9.23 -7.03 4.22
C ASN A 299 -10.73 -7.30 4.43
N ILE A 300 -11.22 -8.50 4.10
CA ILE A 300 -12.58 -8.94 4.46
C ILE A 300 -12.77 -8.93 5.98
N LYS A 301 -11.80 -9.41 6.77
CA LYS A 301 -11.87 -9.38 8.24
C LYS A 301 -11.92 -7.95 8.76
N GLN A 302 -11.13 -7.03 8.20
CA GLN A 302 -11.12 -5.61 8.57
C GLN A 302 -12.47 -4.95 8.29
N VAL A 303 -13.04 -5.14 7.10
CA VAL A 303 -14.38 -4.64 6.74
C VAL A 303 -15.45 -5.19 7.68
N ASN A 304 -15.38 -6.48 8.02
CA ASN A 304 -16.29 -7.08 8.98
C ASN A 304 -16.17 -6.47 10.38
N ALA A 305 -14.95 -6.09 10.78
CA ALA A 305 -14.66 -5.40 12.03
C ALA A 305 -14.96 -3.89 11.98
N ARG A 306 -15.43 -3.36 10.83
CA ARG A 306 -15.64 -1.92 10.56
C ARG A 306 -14.36 -1.08 10.73
N ARG A 307 -13.21 -1.68 10.45
CA ARG A 307 -11.93 -0.98 10.36
C ARG A 307 -11.70 -0.54 8.92
N GLY A 308 -10.94 0.53 8.72
CA GLY A 308 -10.47 0.92 7.38
C GLY A 308 -9.68 -0.22 6.72
N LEU A 309 -9.72 -0.28 5.39
CA LEU A 309 -8.93 -1.25 4.62
C LEU A 309 -7.44 -0.93 4.73
N LEU A 310 -6.63 -1.96 5.01
CA LEU A 310 -5.17 -1.89 5.04
C LEU A 310 -4.61 -2.65 3.84
N PHE A 311 -3.96 -1.96 2.92
CA PHE A 311 -3.38 -2.60 1.74
C PHE A 311 -1.89 -2.89 1.96
N GLN A 312 -1.59 -4.05 2.58
CA GLN A 312 -0.26 -4.38 3.08
C GLN A 312 0.72 -5.02 2.08
N VAL A 313 0.33 -5.28 0.82
CA VAL A 313 1.15 -6.04 -0.15
C VAL A 313 1.31 -5.28 -1.46
N SER A 314 2.50 -4.79 -1.77
CA SER A 314 2.85 -4.37 -3.14
C SER A 314 3.25 -5.62 -3.95
N LEU A 315 2.59 -5.87 -5.08
CA LEU A 315 2.84 -7.05 -5.92
C LEU A 315 4.24 -7.03 -6.57
N ASP A 316 4.86 -5.85 -6.57
CA ASP A 316 6.22 -5.55 -7.02
C ASP A 316 7.31 -6.22 -6.17
N SER A 317 7.01 -6.54 -4.91
CA SER A 317 7.91 -7.28 -4.02
C SER A 317 7.81 -8.80 -4.23
N LEU A 318 6.69 -9.29 -4.77
CA LEU A 318 6.39 -10.73 -4.89
C LEU A 318 6.69 -11.32 -6.27
N ILE A 319 6.55 -10.54 -7.33
CA ILE A 319 6.95 -10.98 -8.68
C ILE A 319 8.36 -10.46 -8.95
N GLY A 320 9.33 -11.18 -8.37
CA GLY A 320 10.75 -10.90 -8.51
C GLY A 320 11.25 -11.21 -9.92
N ARG A 321 11.02 -10.31 -10.88
CA ARG A 321 11.87 -10.13 -12.07
C ARG A 321 11.46 -8.91 -12.90
N SER A 322 12.45 -8.09 -13.27
CA SER A 322 12.31 -7.07 -14.32
C SER A 322 11.83 -7.67 -15.64
N GLU A 323 12.12 -8.94 -15.91
CA GLU A 323 11.70 -9.66 -17.12
C GLU A 323 10.18 -9.83 -17.25
N LEU A 324 9.41 -9.93 -16.16
CA LEU A 324 7.95 -10.07 -16.24
C LEU A 324 7.29 -8.72 -16.54
N ARG A 325 7.89 -7.63 -16.02
CA ARG A 325 7.57 -6.24 -16.38
C ARG A 325 7.98 -5.90 -17.81
N ASP A 326 9.13 -6.41 -18.27
CA ASP A 326 9.61 -6.23 -19.64
C ASP A 326 8.80 -7.07 -20.63
N TRP A 327 8.35 -8.26 -20.22
CA TRP A 327 7.40 -9.09 -20.96
C TRP A 327 6.02 -8.42 -21.05
N GLU A 328 5.49 -7.88 -19.94
CA GLU A 328 4.24 -7.12 -19.94
C GLU A 328 4.34 -5.85 -20.82
N ARG A 329 5.50 -5.18 -20.82
CA ARG A 329 5.79 -4.03 -21.69
C ARG A 329 5.83 -4.44 -23.17
N GLN A 330 6.54 -5.52 -23.51
CA GLN A 330 6.60 -6.05 -24.87
C GLN A 330 5.24 -6.56 -25.37
N PHE A 331 4.41 -7.11 -24.48
CA PHE A 331 3.06 -7.57 -24.81
C PHE A 331 2.10 -6.39 -25.00
N LYS A 332 2.14 -5.36 -24.15
CA LYS A 332 1.38 -4.11 -24.35
C LYS A 332 1.78 -3.40 -25.65
N GLU A 333 3.07 -3.38 -25.99
CA GLU A 333 3.57 -2.84 -27.25
C GLU A 333 3.16 -3.69 -28.48
N GLY A 334 2.96 -4.99 -28.32
CA GLY A 334 2.50 -5.90 -29.39
C GLY A 334 0.98 -6.02 -29.55
N ALA A 335 0.21 -5.74 -28.50
CA ALA A 335 -1.25 -5.86 -28.48
C ALA A 335 -1.99 -4.60 -28.99
N GLY A 336 -1.28 -3.49 -29.20
CA GLY A 336 -1.82 -2.29 -29.85
C GLY A 336 -2.93 -1.59 -29.06
N GLU A 337 -2.51 -0.77 -28.09
CA GLU A 337 -3.12 0.54 -27.81
C GLU A 337 -2.09 1.64 -28.03
#